data_AF-A0A1H5X148-F1
#
_entry.id   AF-A0A1H5X148-F1
#
_cell.length_a   1.000
_cell.length_b   1.000
_cell.length_c   1.000
_cell.angle_alpha   90.00
_cell.angle_beta   90.00
_cell.angle_gamma   90.00
#
_symmetry.space_group_name_H-M   'P 1'
#
loop_
_entity.id
_entity.type
_entity.pdbx_description
1 polymer ?
#
loop_
_entity_poly.entity_id
_entity_poly.type
_entity_poly.pdbx_seq_one_letter_code
_entity_poly.pdbx_strand_id
1 'polypeptide(L)'
;MNRRNQLKQTYYQETIHLNDRPYGLLDIGDGPCKIILVVEITEDDYSTDKVSGRSLVFDISKAWGRDILALTEDDLAQLTDDIHLLLDVFWLDCVVFDTTLDGLDLSFIERRLAVRQCSEI
;
A
#
# COMPACT_ATOMS: atom_id res chain seq x y z
N MET A 1 7.56 -21.36 -35.68
CA MET A 1 7.85 -20.11 -34.94
C MET A 1 7.07 -20.13 -33.64
N ASN A 2 7.69 -20.55 -32.54
CA ASN A 2 7.03 -20.61 -31.24
C ASN A 2 6.75 -19.19 -30.75
N ARG A 3 5.45 -18.87 -30.60
CA ARG A 3 5.00 -17.74 -29.79
C ARG A 3 5.47 -18.04 -28.37
N ARG A 4 6.61 -17.46 -27.99
CA ARG A 4 7.00 -17.37 -26.59
C ARG A 4 5.81 -16.70 -25.90
N ASN A 5 5.17 -17.41 -24.99
CA ASN A 5 4.28 -16.81 -24.00
C ASN A 5 5.12 -15.71 -23.34
N GLN A 6 4.98 -14.47 -23.82
CA GLN A 6 5.37 -13.32 -23.04
C GLN A 6 4.49 -13.44 -21.81
N LEU A 7 5.11 -13.77 -20.68
CA LEU A 7 4.50 -13.53 -19.39
C LEU A 7 4.15 -12.04 -19.44
N LYS A 8 2.87 -11.72 -19.65
CA LYS A 8 2.41 -10.38 -19.31
C LYS A 8 2.79 -10.26 -17.84
N GLN A 9 3.71 -9.36 -17.52
CA GLN A 9 3.83 -8.85 -16.17
C GLN A 9 2.48 -8.18 -15.89
N THR A 10 1.51 -8.97 -15.49
CA THR A 10 0.34 -8.47 -14.78
C THR A 10 0.91 -7.93 -13.48
N TYR A 11 1.14 -6.62 -13.42
CA TYR A 11 1.04 -5.87 -12.16
C TYR A 11 -0.24 -6.38 -11.53
N TYR A 12 -0.22 -7.19 -10.47
CA TYR A 12 -1.39 -7.37 -9.59
C TYR A 12 -1.13 -8.49 -8.58
N GLN A 13 -1.24 -8.11 -7.30
CA GLN A 13 -1.70 -9.02 -6.27
C GLN A 13 -3.03 -8.44 -5.79
N GLU A 14 -4.14 -8.80 -6.46
CA GLU A 14 -5.47 -8.19 -6.24
C GLU A 14 -5.88 -8.21 -4.76
N THR A 15 -5.36 -9.18 -4.01
CA THR A 15 -5.55 -9.26 -2.58
C THR A 15 -4.33 -9.84 -1.88
N ILE A 16 -3.88 -9.18 -0.81
CA ILE A 16 -2.92 -9.71 0.17
C ILE A 16 -3.63 -9.88 1.51
N HIS A 17 -3.26 -10.92 2.27
CA HIS A 17 -3.78 -11.12 3.63
C HIS A 17 -2.66 -10.84 4.63
N LEU A 18 -2.90 -9.89 5.53
CA LEU A 18 -1.96 -9.48 6.57
C LEU A 18 -2.67 -9.64 7.91
N ASN A 19 -2.08 -10.43 8.81
CA ASN A 19 -2.70 -10.82 10.08
C ASN A 19 -4.20 -11.22 9.93
N ASP A 20 -4.46 -12.11 8.97
CA ASP A 20 -5.80 -12.64 8.63
C ASP A 20 -6.82 -11.60 8.11
N ARG A 21 -6.39 -10.38 7.78
CA ARG A 21 -7.23 -9.34 7.16
C ARG A 21 -6.92 -9.18 5.66
N PRO A 22 -7.94 -9.12 4.78
CA PRO A 22 -7.74 -8.95 3.35
C PRO A 22 -7.57 -7.47 2.96
N TYR A 23 -6.59 -7.19 2.11
CA TYR A 23 -6.31 -5.86 1.55
C TYR A 23 -6.15 -5.94 0.04
N GLY A 24 -6.54 -4.89 -0.68
CA GLY A 24 -6.16 -4.74 -2.09
C GLY A 24 -4.73 -4.19 -2.19
N LEU A 25 -3.95 -4.69 -3.16
CA LEU A 25 -2.59 -4.21 -3.37
C LEU A 25 -2.30 -4.04 -4.87
N LEU A 26 -1.82 -2.86 -5.22
CA LEU A 26 -1.30 -2.55 -6.55
C LEU A 26 0.14 -2.06 -6.41
N ASP A 27 1.08 -2.80 -6.98
CA ASP A 27 2.51 -2.48 -7.01
C ASP A 27 2.91 -2.02 -8.42
N ILE A 28 3.36 -0.78 -8.52
CA ILE A 28 3.65 -0.11 -9.79
C ILE A 28 4.94 0.71 -9.72
N GLY A 29 5.61 0.84 -10.86
CA GLY A 29 6.86 1.58 -10.97
C GLY A 29 8.06 0.87 -10.35
N ASP A 30 9.19 1.57 -10.28
CA ASP A 30 10.48 1.05 -9.81
C ASP A 30 11.23 2.13 -9.00
N GLY A 31 12.10 1.72 -8.08
CA GLY A 31 12.96 2.62 -7.29
C GLY A 31 12.49 2.83 -5.85
N PRO A 32 12.77 4.01 -5.24
CA PRO A 32 12.31 4.34 -3.89
C PRO A 32 10.79 4.19 -3.77
N CYS A 33 10.35 3.58 -2.67
CA CYS A 33 8.97 3.13 -2.50
C CYS A 33 8.13 4.14 -1.73
N LYS A 34 6.96 4.46 -2.28
CA LYS A 34 5.87 5.15 -1.58
C LYS A 34 4.75 4.14 -1.27
N ILE A 35 4.15 4.21 -0.09
CA ILE A 35 2.92 3.49 0.24
C ILE A 35 1.77 4.50 0.24
N ILE A 36 0.71 4.21 -0.51
CA ILE A 36 -0.46 5.08 -0.65
C ILE A 36 -1.68 4.33 -0.10
N LEU A 37 -2.22 4.81 1.02
CA LEU A 37 -3.45 4.25 1.61
C LEU A 37 -4.69 4.79 0.90
N VAL A 38 -5.57 3.90 0.46
CA VAL A 38 -6.78 4.26 -0.28
C VAL A 38 -8.00 3.47 0.16
N VAL A 39 -9.17 3.95 -0.22
CA VAL A 39 -10.42 3.17 -0.26
C VAL A 39 -10.73 2.98 -1.73
N GLU A 40 -10.65 1.72 -2.19
CA GLU A 40 -10.77 1.32 -3.60
C GLU A 40 -9.57 1.73 -4.48
N ILE A 41 -9.07 0.76 -5.27
CA ILE A 41 -8.05 1.01 -6.30
C ILE A 41 -8.75 1.19 -7.63
N THR A 42 -8.59 2.36 -8.22
CA THR A 42 -8.95 2.63 -9.62
C THR A 42 -7.67 2.65 -10.45
N GLU A 43 -7.43 1.65 -11.28
CA GLU A 43 -6.17 1.51 -12.06
C GLU A 43 -5.84 2.76 -12.90
N ASP A 44 -6.86 3.45 -13.44
CA ASP A 44 -6.70 4.64 -14.28
C ASP A 44 -6.05 5.83 -13.54
N ASP A 45 -6.19 5.88 -12.21
CA ASP A 45 -5.60 6.93 -11.37
C ASP A 45 -4.08 6.75 -11.25
N TYR A 46 -3.59 5.52 -11.46
CA TYR A 46 -2.22 5.11 -11.18
C TYR A 46 -1.44 4.59 -12.41
N SER A 47 -1.87 4.98 -13.61
CA SER A 47 -1.14 4.69 -14.85
C SER A 47 0.36 5.06 -14.76
N THR A 48 1.23 4.16 -15.21
CA THR A 48 2.69 4.22 -15.12
C THR A 48 3.32 5.50 -15.68
N ASP A 49 2.66 6.18 -16.62
CA ASP A 49 3.16 7.42 -17.21
C ASP A 49 3.04 8.63 -16.24
N LYS A 50 2.26 8.50 -15.16
CA LYS A 50 1.99 9.56 -14.19
C LYS A 50 2.77 9.42 -12.88
N VAL A 51 3.34 8.25 -12.60
CA VAL A 51 3.92 7.94 -11.29
C VAL A 51 5.44 7.92 -11.38
N SER A 52 6.09 8.84 -10.68
CA SER A 52 7.55 8.82 -10.49
C SER A 52 7.89 7.91 -9.30
N GLY A 53 8.82 6.97 -9.48
CA GLY A 53 9.23 6.01 -8.44
C GLY A 53 8.30 4.80 -8.33
N ARG A 54 8.55 3.95 -7.32
CA ARG A 54 7.71 2.78 -7.02
C ARG A 54 6.60 3.18 -6.06
N SER A 55 5.36 2.81 -6.36
CA SER A 55 4.22 3.01 -5.46
C SER A 55 3.54 1.68 -5.15
N LEU A 56 3.32 1.43 -3.87
CA LEU A 56 2.41 0.40 -3.38
C LEU A 56 1.10 1.08 -2.98
N VAL A 57 0.08 0.94 -3.82
CA VAL A 57 -1.28 1.40 -3.51
C VAL A 57 -1.97 0.32 -2.70
N PHE A 58 -2.34 0.65 -1.48
CA PHE A 58 -2.82 -0.27 -0.46
C PHE A 58 -4.27 0.07 -0.08
N ASP A 59 -5.21 -0.73 -0.59
CA ASP A 59 -6.64 -0.57 -0.36
C ASP A 59 -7.05 -1.25 0.94
N ILE A 60 -7.45 -0.43 1.91
CA ILE A 60 -7.81 -0.86 3.27
C ILE A 60 -9.31 -1.08 3.45
N SER A 61 -10.13 -0.80 2.43
CA SER A 61 -11.60 -0.88 2.51
C SER A 61 -12.14 -2.27 2.84
N LYS A 62 -11.43 -3.33 2.41
CA LYS A 62 -11.85 -4.73 2.58
C LYS A 62 -11.59 -5.29 3.96
N ALA A 63 -10.68 -4.69 4.74
CA ALA A 63 -10.15 -5.30 5.96
C ALA A 63 -11.11 -5.21 7.17
N TRP A 64 -11.93 -4.16 7.24
CA TRP A 64 -12.65 -3.80 8.47
C TRP A 64 -14.16 -4.05 8.41
N GLY A 65 -14.73 -4.27 7.22
CA GLY A 65 -16.17 -4.53 7.06
C GLY A 65 -17.08 -3.36 7.50
N ARG A 66 -16.50 -2.18 7.71
CA ARG A 66 -17.16 -0.93 8.12
C ARG A 66 -16.46 0.26 7.49
N ASP A 67 -17.04 1.45 7.68
CA ASP A 67 -16.44 2.70 7.21
C ASP A 67 -15.04 2.90 7.80
N ILE A 68 -14.07 3.15 6.93
CA ILE A 68 -12.66 3.38 7.27
C ILE A 68 -12.49 4.71 8.02
N LEU A 69 -13.40 5.66 7.84
CA LEU A 69 -13.39 6.90 8.60
C LEU A 69 -13.86 6.72 10.06
N ALA A 70 -14.42 5.56 10.39
CA ALA A 70 -14.88 5.21 11.73
C ALA A 70 -13.91 4.29 12.49
N LEU A 71 -12.67 4.14 12.01
CA LEU A 71 -11.65 3.34 12.69
C LEU A 71 -11.26 3.97 14.02
N THR A 72 -11.20 3.14 15.06
CA THR A 72 -10.73 3.55 16.39
C THR A 72 -9.20 3.58 16.46
N GLU A 73 -8.63 4.10 17.54
CA GLU A 73 -7.18 4.00 17.78
C GLU A 73 -6.69 2.53 17.82
N ASP A 74 -7.50 1.61 18.35
CA ASP A 74 -7.18 0.17 18.36
C ASP A 74 -7.19 -0.43 16.95
N ASP A 75 -8.06 0.05 16.06
CA ASP A 75 -8.06 -0.36 14.65
C ASP A 75 -6.84 0.21 13.92
N LEU A 76 -6.47 1.47 14.19
CA LEU A 76 -5.27 2.08 13.62
C LEU A 76 -3.99 1.39 14.12
N ALA A 77 -3.98 0.92 15.36
CA ALA A 77 -2.88 0.11 15.90
C ALA A 77 -2.75 -1.22 15.14
N GLN A 78 -3.86 -1.92 14.91
CA GLN A 78 -3.88 -3.15 14.12
C GLN A 78 -3.45 -2.91 12.67
N LEU A 79 -3.97 -1.85 12.02
CA LEU A 79 -3.56 -1.45 10.67
C LEU A 79 -2.04 -1.16 10.61
N THR A 80 -1.48 -0.56 11.65
CA THR A 80 -0.04 -0.33 11.74
C THR A 80 0.72 -1.66 11.77
N ASP A 81 0.26 -2.62 12.59
CA ASP A 81 0.89 -3.95 12.67
C ASP A 81 0.80 -4.69 11.32
N ASP A 82 -0.30 -4.49 10.58
CA ASP A 82 -0.48 -5.04 9.22
C ASP A 82 0.47 -4.38 8.23
N ILE A 83 0.61 -3.05 8.26
CA ILE A 83 1.58 -2.32 7.42
C ILE A 83 3.01 -2.74 7.78
N HIS A 84 3.33 -2.99 9.05
CA HIS A 84 4.64 -3.50 9.43
C HIS A 84 4.94 -4.85 8.76
N LEU A 85 3.97 -5.77 8.78
CA LEU A 85 4.09 -7.05 8.09
C LEU A 85 4.20 -6.87 6.57
N LEU A 86 3.47 -5.92 5.97
CA LEU A 86 3.60 -5.59 4.54
C LEU A 86 5.05 -5.18 4.21
N LEU A 87 5.63 -4.29 5.01
CA LEU A 87 7.01 -3.83 4.81
C LEU A 87 8.00 -4.98 4.91
N ASP A 88 7.81 -5.89 5.87
CA ASP A 88 8.64 -7.09 6.02
C ASP A 88 8.51 -8.04 4.82
N VAL A 89 7.30 -8.24 4.30
CA VAL A 89 7.04 -9.10 3.13
C VAL A 89 7.69 -8.54 1.87
N PHE A 90 7.65 -7.22 1.70
CA PHE A 90 8.21 -6.53 0.53
C PHE A 90 9.67 -6.08 0.71
N TRP A 91 10.30 -6.40 1.84
CA TRP A 91 11.66 -5.99 2.23
C TRP A 91 11.90 -4.49 2.06
N LEU A 92 10.99 -3.68 2.59
CA LEU A 92 11.01 -2.22 2.48
C LEU A 92 11.61 -1.57 3.73
N ASP A 93 12.89 -1.23 3.66
CA ASP A 93 13.60 -0.55 4.76
C ASP A 93 13.29 0.94 4.89
N CYS A 94 12.79 1.53 3.81
CA CYS A 94 12.57 2.96 3.67
C CYS A 94 11.34 3.22 2.81
N VAL A 95 10.37 3.96 3.36
CA VAL A 95 9.13 4.31 2.66
C VAL A 95 8.69 5.72 2.99
N VAL A 96 7.90 6.30 2.09
CA VAL A 96 7.09 7.50 2.33
C VAL A 96 5.63 7.07 2.35
N PHE A 97 4.86 7.54 3.33
CA PHE A 97 3.43 7.30 3.38
C PHE A 97 2.65 8.44 2.75
N ASP A 98 1.55 8.10 2.11
CA ASP A 98 0.55 9.03 1.56
C ASP A 98 -0.85 8.42 1.70
N THR A 99 -1.88 9.24 1.56
CA THR A 99 -3.26 8.78 1.65
C THR A 99 -4.20 9.64 0.82
N THR A 100 -5.20 9.02 0.21
CA THR A 100 -6.35 9.75 -0.38
C THR A 100 -7.49 9.94 0.62
N LEU A 101 -7.34 9.42 1.84
CA LEU A 101 -8.38 9.42 2.88
C LEU A 101 -8.29 10.67 3.74
N ASP A 102 -9.27 11.55 3.58
CA ASP A 102 -9.42 12.74 4.43
C ASP A 102 -9.62 12.33 5.89
N GLY A 103 -8.74 12.82 6.77
CA GLY A 103 -8.85 12.61 8.22
C GLY A 103 -8.16 11.35 8.77
N LEU A 104 -7.52 10.53 7.92
CA LEU A 104 -6.68 9.43 8.40
C LEU A 104 -5.40 9.98 9.04
N ASP A 105 -5.15 9.65 10.31
CA ASP A 105 -3.94 10.07 11.02
C ASP A 105 -2.72 9.23 10.62
N LEU A 106 -2.11 9.58 9.48
CA LEU A 106 -0.85 8.98 9.05
C LEU A 106 0.27 9.15 10.10
N SER A 107 0.25 10.23 10.88
CA SER A 107 1.28 10.46 11.89
C SER A 107 1.24 9.42 13.02
N PHE A 108 0.07 8.85 13.30
CA PHE A 108 -0.06 7.72 14.22
C PHE A 108 0.65 6.48 13.68
N ILE A 109 0.38 6.14 12.42
CA ILE A 109 0.98 4.99 11.72
C ILE A 109 2.50 5.17 11.64
N GLU A 110 2.96 6.32 11.14
CA GLU A 110 4.38 6.62 10.98
C GLU A 110 5.16 6.59 12.29
N ARG A 111 4.61 7.14 13.39
CA ARG A 111 5.30 7.13 14.69
C ARG A 111 5.48 5.73 15.26
N ARG A 112 4.56 4.82 14.95
CA ARG A 112 4.55 3.46 15.47
C ARG A 112 5.37 2.51 14.59
N LEU A 113 5.57 2.85 13.33
CA LEU A 113 6.48 2.17 12.42
C LEU A 113 7.93 2.63 12.66
N ALA A 114 8.83 1.72 13.03
CA ALA A 114 10.26 2.01 13.17
C ALA A 114 10.99 2.10 11.81
N VAL A 115 10.35 2.70 10.81
CA VAL A 115 10.80 2.70 9.41
C VAL A 115 11.52 4.00 9.10
N ARG A 116 12.53 3.94 8.24
CA ARG A 116 13.24 5.15 7.80
C ARG A 116 12.37 5.89 6.79
N GLN A 117 12.16 7.18 6.98
CA GLN A 117 11.58 8.02 5.93
C GLN A 117 12.62 8.21 4.81
N CYS A 118 12.19 8.02 3.57
CA CYS A 118 13.08 8.28 2.44
C CYS A 118 13.27 9.77 2.23
N SER A 119 14.51 10.17 1.98
CA SER A 119 14.83 11.53 1.54
C SER A 119 14.08 11.80 0.25
N GLU A 120 13.30 12.89 0.18
CA GLU A 120 12.80 13.40 -1.09
C GLU A 120 14.01 13.69 -2.00
N ILE A 121 14.04 13.11 -3.20
CA ILE A 121 15.07 13.34 -4.22
C ILE A 121 14.58 14.43 -5.17
#